data_AF-A0AAV6YXL1-F1
#
_entry.id   AF-A0AAV6YXL1-F1
#
_cell.length_a   1.000
_cell.length_b   1.000
_cell.length_c   1.000
_cell.angle_alpha   90.00
_cell.angle_beta   90.00
_cell.angle_gamma   90.00
#
_symmetry.space_group_name_H-M   'P 1'
#
loop_
_entity.id
_entity.type
_entity.pdbx_description
1 polymer ?
#
loop_
_entity_poly.entity_id
_entity_poly.type
_entity_poly.pdbx_seq_one_letter_code
_entity_poly.pdbx_strand_id
1 'polypeptide(L)'
;MALGKPETGMALGKPETAVALHALSDKAIVKTFDPKTTCLQECIITTFQDLYFVSESFDEAKEKMREFAKSITRPFSVYFNPYTQSIEILKDTRSIENVVQDLRCDLNTVCDALAKMNKYLGI
;
A
#
# COMPACT_ATOMS: atom_id res chain seq x y z
N MET A 1 11.47 -24.25 -51.58
CA MET A 1 10.83 -22.92 -51.44
C MET A 1 9.63 -23.09 -50.52
N ALA A 2 9.38 -22.32 -49.48
CA ALA A 2 10.17 -21.34 -48.76
C ALA A 2 9.43 -21.13 -47.43
N LEU A 3 10.19 -21.17 -46.33
CA LEU A 3 10.03 -20.37 -45.13
C LEU A 3 8.74 -20.57 -44.31
N GLY A 4 8.87 -21.44 -43.31
CA GLY A 4 8.09 -21.34 -42.08
C GLY A 4 8.21 -19.92 -41.51
N LYS A 5 7.06 -19.36 -41.14
CA LYS A 5 7.02 -18.06 -40.48
C LYS A 5 7.73 -18.18 -39.13
N PRO A 6 8.57 -17.20 -38.78
CA PRO A 6 9.47 -17.30 -37.65
C PRO A 6 8.67 -17.28 -36.35
N GLU A 7 9.03 -18.21 -35.49
CA GLU A 7 8.75 -18.22 -34.07
C GLU A 7 8.99 -16.80 -33.54
N THR A 8 7.90 -16.11 -33.17
CA THR A 8 8.02 -14.91 -32.34
C THR A 8 8.68 -15.38 -31.06
N GLY A 9 9.99 -15.16 -30.99
CA GLY A 9 10.85 -15.48 -29.87
C GLY A 9 10.19 -14.95 -28.61
N MET A 10 9.53 -15.85 -27.90
CA MET A 10 9.17 -15.64 -26.51
C MET A 10 10.51 -15.73 -25.79
N ALA A 11 11.19 -14.59 -25.75
CA ALA A 11 12.32 -14.38 -24.87
C ALA A 11 11.91 -14.98 -23.53
N LEU A 12 12.69 -15.95 -23.06
CA LEU A 12 12.64 -16.48 -21.71
C LEU A 12 13.02 -15.34 -20.74
N GLY A 13 12.16 -14.33 -20.69
CA GLY A 13 12.09 -13.38 -19.62
C GLY A 13 11.54 -14.12 -18.42
N LYS A 14 12.15 -13.87 -17.27
CA LYS A 14 11.81 -14.46 -15.98
C LYS A 14 10.27 -14.56 -15.81
N PRO A 15 9.73 -15.58 -15.13
CA PRO A 15 8.27 -15.79 -15.02
C PRO A 15 7.49 -14.53 -14.59
N GLU A 16 8.11 -13.66 -13.80
CA GLU A 16 7.61 -12.33 -13.42
C GLU A 16 7.31 -11.39 -14.62
N THR A 17 8.10 -11.41 -15.69
CA THR A 17 7.86 -10.56 -16.88
C THR A 17 6.64 -11.03 -17.68
N ALA A 18 6.38 -12.34 -17.71
CA ALA A 18 5.18 -12.88 -18.36
C ALA A 18 3.90 -12.49 -17.62
N VAL A 19 3.94 -12.46 -16.27
CA VAL A 19 2.81 -12.02 -15.44
C VAL A 19 2.52 -10.54 -15.62
N ALA A 20 3.56 -9.70 -15.72
CA ALA A 20 3.38 -8.26 -15.95
C ALA A 20 2.76 -7.97 -17.33
N LEU A 21 3.22 -8.66 -18.37
CA LEU A 21 2.65 -8.55 -19.72
C LEU A 21 1.20 -9.05 -19.77
N HIS A 22 0.88 -10.11 -19.01
CA HIS A 22 -0.49 -10.61 -18.90
C HIS A 22 -1.41 -9.62 -18.18
N ALA A 23 -0.96 -9.03 -17.07
CA ALA A 23 -1.72 -8.04 -16.30
C ALA A 23 -2.07 -6.77 -17.09
N LEU A 24 -1.22 -6.41 -18.06
CA LEU A 24 -1.40 -5.27 -18.96
C LEU A 24 -2.08 -5.65 -20.29
N SER A 25 -2.44 -6.93 -20.47
CA SER A 25 -3.11 -7.42 -21.68
C SER A 25 -4.63 -7.40 -21.50
N ASP A 26 -5.36 -7.26 -22.61
CA ASP A 26 -6.84 -7.27 -22.63
C ASP A 26 -7.49 -8.57 -22.12
N LYS A 27 -6.69 -9.61 -21.84
CA LYS A 27 -7.15 -10.87 -21.24
C LYS A 27 -7.37 -10.78 -19.73
N ALA A 28 -6.75 -9.81 -19.07
CA ALA A 28 -6.83 -9.63 -17.63
C ALA A 28 -8.05 -8.78 -17.24
N ILE A 29 -8.84 -9.23 -16.27
CA ILE A 29 -9.91 -8.42 -15.72
C ILE A 29 -9.28 -7.49 -14.67
N VAL A 30 -9.38 -6.19 -14.88
CA VAL A 30 -8.91 -5.18 -13.91
C VAL A 30 -10.10 -4.57 -13.20
N LYS A 31 -10.09 -4.60 -11.87
CA LYS A 31 -11.10 -3.97 -11.00
C LYS A 31 -10.46 -2.95 -10.08
N THR A 32 -11.28 -2.05 -9.54
CA THR A 32 -10.84 -1.11 -8.51
C THR A 32 -10.47 -1.86 -7.23
N PHE A 33 -9.41 -1.40 -6.56
CA PHE A 33 -8.98 -1.95 -5.29
C PHE A 33 -10.02 -1.65 -4.22
N ASP A 34 -10.68 -2.70 -3.72
CA ASP A 34 -11.55 -2.67 -2.55
C ASP A 34 -11.16 -3.80 -1.60
N PRO A 35 -10.59 -3.51 -0.42
CA PRO A 35 -10.10 -4.52 0.51
C PRO A 35 -11.14 -5.57 0.92
N LYS A 36 -12.42 -5.20 1.01
CA LYS A 36 -13.48 -6.12 1.43
C LYS A 36 -13.74 -7.18 0.37
N THR A 37 -13.68 -6.80 -0.90
CA THR A 37 -13.83 -7.73 -2.03
C THR A 37 -12.54 -8.47 -2.34
N THR A 38 -11.39 -7.79 -2.28
CA THR A 38 -10.06 -8.36 -2.55
C THR A 38 -9.73 -9.50 -1.57
N CYS A 39 -10.09 -9.37 -0.29
CA CYS A 39 -9.84 -10.42 0.70
C CYS A 39 -10.68 -11.70 0.49
N LEU A 40 -11.74 -11.64 -0.33
CA LEU A 40 -12.59 -12.79 -0.66
C LEU A 40 -12.18 -13.45 -1.98
N GLN A 41 -11.31 -12.80 -2.77
CA GLN A 41 -10.86 -13.32 -4.05
C GLN A 41 -9.95 -14.54 -3.85
N GLU A 42 -10.19 -15.60 -4.63
CA GLU A 42 -9.34 -16.80 -4.60
C GLU A 42 -7.93 -16.48 -5.15
N CYS A 43 -6.91 -16.88 -4.38
CA CYS A 43 -5.51 -16.69 -4.75
C CYS A 43 -5.01 -17.91 -5.54
N ILE A 44 -4.82 -17.73 -6.85
CA ILE A 44 -4.35 -18.82 -7.71
C ILE A 44 -2.83 -18.80 -7.76
N ILE A 45 -2.16 -19.84 -7.26
CA ILE A 45 -0.68 -19.90 -7.23
C ILE A 45 -0.07 -20.62 -8.45
N THR A 46 -0.88 -21.36 -9.21
CA THR A 46 -0.41 -22.27 -10.27
C THR A 46 -0.47 -21.65 -11.67
N THR A 47 -1.29 -20.62 -11.89
CA THR A 47 -1.51 -19.96 -13.18
C THR A 47 -1.53 -18.45 -13.05
N PHE A 48 -1.70 -17.74 -14.17
CA PHE A 48 -1.95 -16.29 -14.16
C PHE A 48 -3.19 -15.97 -13.32
N GLN A 49 -3.18 -14.79 -12.69
CA GLN A 49 -4.35 -14.27 -11.99
C GLN A 49 -5.39 -13.83 -13.02
N ASP A 50 -6.64 -14.24 -12.84
CA ASP A 50 -7.75 -13.79 -13.69
C ASP A 50 -8.19 -12.36 -13.36
N LEU A 51 -7.93 -11.92 -12.12
CA LEU A 51 -8.35 -10.63 -11.58
C LEU A 51 -7.18 -9.85 -11.01
N TYR A 52 -7.04 -8.61 -11.46
CA TYR A 52 -6.07 -7.64 -10.94
C TYR A 52 -6.80 -6.45 -10.33
N PHE A 53 -6.25 -5.92 -9.24
CA PHE A 53 -6.80 -4.75 -8.56
C PHE A 53 -5.94 -3.53 -8.82
N VAL A 54 -6.56 -2.44 -9.25
CA VAL A 54 -5.91 -1.14 -9.49
C VAL A 54 -6.38 -0.12 -8.46
N SER A 55 -5.42 0.62 -7.91
CA SER A 55 -5.66 1.82 -7.10
C SER A 55 -5.14 3.03 -7.86
N GLU A 56 -5.81 4.18 -7.77
CA GLU A 56 -5.38 5.39 -8.46
C GLU A 56 -4.11 5.97 -7.82
N SER A 57 -3.94 5.77 -6.51
CA SER A 57 -2.75 6.18 -5.77
C SER A 57 -2.42 5.23 -4.61
N PHE A 58 -1.15 5.27 -4.17
CA PHE A 58 -0.74 4.58 -2.95
C PHE A 58 -1.39 5.16 -1.70
N ASP A 59 -1.75 6.44 -1.71
CA ASP A 59 -2.41 7.10 -0.58
C ASP A 59 -3.85 6.58 -0.41
N GLU A 60 -4.60 6.50 -1.51
CA GLU A 60 -5.95 5.91 -1.54
C GLU A 60 -5.92 4.43 -1.11
N ALA A 61 -4.94 3.65 -1.59
CA ALA A 61 -4.78 2.26 -1.19
C ALA A 61 -4.50 2.13 0.32
N LYS A 62 -3.65 3.00 0.86
CA LYS A 62 -3.32 3.05 2.29
C LYS A 62 -4.52 3.45 3.14
N GLU A 63 -5.32 4.42 2.68
CA GLU A 63 -6.55 4.83 3.36
C GLU A 63 -7.58 3.70 3.39
N LYS A 64 -7.84 3.07 2.23
CA LYS A 64 -8.72 1.89 2.12
C LYS A 64 -8.27 0.76 3.04
N MET A 65 -6.97 0.47 3.09
CA MET A 65 -6.42 -0.53 4.02
C MET A 65 -6.61 -0.13 5.49
N ARG A 66 -6.43 1.15 5.84
CA ARG A 66 -6.64 1.65 7.20
C ARG A 66 -8.10 1.52 7.62
N GLU A 67 -9.05 1.82 6.73
CA GLU A 67 -10.47 1.61 6.99
C GLU A 67 -10.81 0.13 7.14
N PHE A 68 -10.27 -0.72 6.27
CA PHE A 68 -10.48 -2.16 6.36
C PHE A 68 -9.91 -2.74 7.67
N ALA A 69 -8.75 -2.27 8.12
CA ALA A 69 -8.18 -2.69 9.39
C ALA A 69 -9.08 -2.39 10.59
N LYS A 70 -9.90 -1.32 10.55
CA LYS A 70 -10.90 -1.01 11.59
C LYS A 70 -12.06 -2.00 11.63
N SER A 71 -12.37 -2.64 10.50
CA SER A 71 -13.43 -3.66 10.43
C SER A 71 -13.03 -4.99 11.06
N ILE A 72 -11.72 -5.22 11.25
CA ILE A 72 -11.20 -6.42 11.91
C ILE A 72 -11.42 -6.28 13.41
N THR A 73 -12.32 -7.08 13.97
CA THR A 73 -12.62 -7.09 15.40
C THR A 73 -11.39 -7.49 16.21
N ARG A 74 -10.73 -6.51 16.85
CA ARG A 74 -9.61 -6.72 17.79
C ARG A 74 -9.84 -5.85 19.03
N PRO A 75 -9.56 -6.36 20.25
CA PRO A 75 -9.81 -5.63 21.49
C PRO A 75 -8.78 -4.52 21.79
N PHE A 76 -7.77 -4.34 20.94
CA PHE A 76 -6.73 -3.32 21.10
C PHE A 76 -6.28 -2.78 19.73
N SER A 77 -5.84 -1.53 19.73
CA SER A 77 -5.13 -0.94 18.59
C SER A 77 -3.63 -1.13 18.76
N VAL A 78 -2.91 -1.19 17.65
CA VAL A 78 -1.44 -1.26 17.65
C VAL A 78 -0.86 0.01 17.04
N TYR A 79 0.24 0.47 17.61
CA TYR A 79 1.03 1.58 17.10
C TYR A 79 2.45 1.09 16.83
N PHE A 80 3.00 1.45 15.68
CA PHE A 80 4.38 1.09 15.35
C PHE A 80 5.30 2.21 15.80
N ASN A 81 6.27 1.87 16.65
CA ASN A 81 7.32 2.79 17.07
C ASN A 81 8.55 2.62 16.14
N PRO A 82 8.83 3.59 15.24
CA PRO A 82 9.93 3.48 14.29
C PRO A 82 11.30 3.56 14.96
N TYR A 83 11.41 4.19 16.13
CA TYR A 83 12.68 4.38 16.83
C TYR A 83 13.19 3.08 17.46
N THR A 84 12.28 2.30 18.04
CA THR A 84 12.59 1.02 18.69
C THR A 84 12.25 -0.19 17.82
N GLN A 85 11.75 0.05 16.59
CA GLN A 85 11.26 -0.97 15.67
C GLN A 85 10.27 -1.96 16.33
N SER A 86 9.50 -1.45 17.28
CA SER A 86 8.63 -2.26 18.15
C SER A 86 7.16 -1.91 17.96
N ILE A 87 6.27 -2.85 18.30
CA ILE A 87 4.82 -2.66 18.25
C ILE A 87 4.33 -2.34 19.66
N GLU A 88 3.74 -1.18 19.84
CA GLU A 88 3.09 -0.75 21.07
C GLU A 88 1.60 -1.04 21.01
N ILE A 89 1.06 -1.57 22.12
CA ILE A 89 -0.36 -1.90 22.22
C ILE A 89 -1.08 -0.72 22.89
N LEU A 90 -1.95 -0.05 22.13
CA LEU A 90 -2.78 1.04 22.61
C LEU A 90 -4.03 0.46 23.30
N LYS A 91 -3.86 0.08 24.57
CA LYS A 91 -4.95 -0.42 25.43
C LYS A 91 -5.22 0.49 26.64
N ASP A 92 -4.19 1.19 27.11
CA ASP A 92 -4.24 2.02 28.32
C ASP A 92 -4.28 3.50 27.95
N THR A 93 -4.99 4.34 28.71
CA THR A 93 -5.04 5.79 28.49
C THR A 93 -3.63 6.41 28.44
N ARG A 94 -2.71 5.93 29.28
CA ARG A 94 -1.31 6.38 29.32
C ARG A 94 -0.56 6.12 28.01
N SER A 95 -0.80 4.97 27.38
CA SER A 95 -0.17 4.64 26.09
C SER A 95 -0.63 5.57 24.98
N ILE A 96 -1.92 5.93 24.99
CA ILE A 96 -2.50 6.89 24.05
C ILE A 96 -1.97 8.29 24.32
N GLU A 97 -1.87 8.71 25.58
CA GLU A 97 -1.30 10.00 25.97
C GLU A 97 0.15 10.15 25.49
N ASN A 98 0.98 9.12 25.63
CA ASN A 98 2.36 9.16 25.14
C ASN A 98 2.41 9.43 23.62
N VAL A 99 1.64 8.68 22.83
CA VAL A 99 1.57 8.88 21.37
C VAL A 99 1.05 10.29 21.03
N VAL A 100 0.07 10.81 21.78
CA VAL A 100 -0.44 12.18 21.58
C VAL A 100 0.62 13.23 21.93
N GLN A 101 1.44 13.01 22.96
CA GLN A 101 2.54 13.92 23.31
C GLN A 101 3.63 13.91 22.23
N ASP A 102 3.98 12.75 21.70
CA ASP A 102 4.95 12.64 20.59
C ASP A 102 4.44 13.40 19.36
N LEU A 103 3.17 13.20 18.98
CA LEU A 103 2.55 13.93 17.87
C LEU A 103 2.52 15.45 18.11
N ARG A 104 2.34 15.89 19.35
CA ARG A 104 2.43 17.33 19.69
C ARG A 104 3.85 17.87 19.51
N CYS A 105 4.87 17.12 19.90
CA CYS A 105 6.27 17.47 19.66
C CYS A 105 6.57 17.59 18.15
N ASP A 106 6.08 16.65 17.35
CA ASP A 106 6.22 16.68 15.90
C ASP A 106 5.53 17.91 15.30
N LEU A 107 4.30 18.21 15.73
CA LEU A 107 3.57 19.40 15.28
C LEU A 107 4.28 20.70 15.66
N ASN A 108 4.83 20.80 16.87
CA ASN A 108 5.64 21.95 17.28
C ASN A 108 6.86 22.14 16.36
N THR A 109 7.53 21.04 16.00
CA THR A 109 8.68 21.06 15.08
C THR A 109 8.27 21.57 13.69
N VAL A 110 7.11 21.15 13.19
CA VAL A 110 6.54 21.64 11.93
C VAL A 110 6.17 23.12 12.02
N CYS A 111 5.55 23.56 13.12
CA CYS A 111 5.24 24.97 13.36
C CYS A 111 6.49 25.85 13.39
N ASP A 112 7.55 25.40 14.07
CA ASP A 112 8.83 26.11 14.11
C ASP A 112 9.50 26.20 12.73
N ALA A 113 9.43 25.12 11.94
CA ALA A 113 9.91 25.12 10.56
C ALA A 113 9.13 26.12 9.70
N LEU A 114 7.80 26.16 9.82
CA LEU A 114 6.93 27.12 9.12
C LEU A 114 7.22 28.56 9.55
N ALA A 115 7.41 28.82 10.84
CA ALA A 115 7.73 30.15 11.35
C ALA A 115 9.09 30.65 10.83
N LYS A 116 10.09 29.77 10.76
CA LYS A 116 11.37 30.07 10.12
C LYS A 116 11.19 30.33 8.63
N MET A 117 10.45 29.49 7.91
CA MET A 117 10.18 29.70 6.49
C MET A 117 9.50 31.05 6.23
N ASN A 118 8.49 31.43 7.00
CA ASN A 118 7.85 32.74 6.90
C ASN A 118 8.88 33.87 7.10
N LYS A 119 9.72 33.77 8.13
CA LYS A 119 10.75 34.78 8.42
C LYS A 119 11.81 34.93 7.31
N TYR A 120 12.19 33.84 6.62
CA TYR A 120 13.24 33.86 5.60
C TYR A 120 12.73 34.00 4.15
N LEU A 121 11.51 33.53 3.84
CA LEU A 121 10.91 33.62 2.51
C LEU A 121 9.90 34.78 2.37
N GLY A 122 9.53 35.46 3.45
CA GLY A 122 8.73 36.69 3.40
C GLY A 122 7.36 36.50 2.73
N ILE A 123 6.67 35.40 3.08
CA ILE A 123 5.26 35.15 2.71
C ILE A 123 4.42 35.21 3.98
#